data_AF-A0A1Q7ZE84-F1
#
_entry.id   AF-A0A1Q7ZE84-F1
#
_cell.length_a   1.000
_cell.length_b   1.000
_cell.length_c   1.000
_cell.angle_alpha   90.00
_cell.angle_beta   90.00
_cell.angle_gamma   90.00
#
_symmetry.space_group_name_H-M   'P 1'
#
loop_
_entity.id
_entity.type
_entity.pdbx_description
1 polymer ?
#
loop_
_entity_poly.entity_id
_entity_poly.type
_entity_poly.pdbx_seq_one_letter_code
_entity_poly.pdbx_strand_id
1 'polypeptide(L)'
;MVARRFVNLFIDPNPNCPEGCSQRFQATSEPRSVRRIRYSPGDGTTLECEVVGWSSAGGGASCPAFSVRVEDSGAGVATLLYGGDWGLRLVPRDGRPPFGEPYLLVDDEAILE
;
A
#
# COMPACT_ATOMS: atom_id res chain seq x y z
N MET A 1 -4.15 6.43 -28.42
CA MET A 1 -3.15 5.61 -27.71
C MET A 1 -3.11 6.12 -26.27
N VAL A 2 -3.62 5.35 -25.30
CA VAL A 2 -3.54 5.74 -23.89
C VAL A 2 -2.08 5.53 -23.46
N ALA A 3 -1.42 6.59 -22.99
CA ALA A 3 -0.06 6.48 -22.49
C ALA A 3 -0.04 5.52 -21.29
N ARG A 4 0.80 4.48 -21.33
CA ARG A 4 0.97 3.55 -20.21
C ARG A 4 1.61 4.31 -19.05
N ARG A 5 0.91 4.39 -17.92
CA ARG A 5 1.42 4.98 -16.68
C ARG A 5 2.04 3.86 -15.85
N PHE A 6 3.17 4.13 -15.22
CA PHE A 6 3.84 3.17 -14.34
C PHE A 6 4.03 3.78 -12.96
N VAL A 7 3.85 2.97 -11.93
CA VAL A 7 4.23 3.29 -10.57
C VAL A 7 5.50 2.50 -10.26
N ASN A 8 6.58 3.23 -9.95
CA ASN A 8 7.81 2.63 -9.46
C ASN A 8 7.80 2.76 -7.93
N LEU A 9 7.82 1.62 -7.25
CA LEU A 9 7.85 1.52 -5.81
C LEU A 9 9.29 1.24 -5.39
N PHE A 10 9.86 2.11 -4.56
CA PHE A 10 11.15 1.93 -3.93
C PHE A 10 10.98 2.04 -2.42
N ILE A 11 11.18 0.92 -1.73
CA ILE A 11 11.14 0.82 -0.27
C ILE A 11 12.56 0.56 0.19
N ASP A 12 13.11 1.48 0.98
CA ASP A 12 14.42 1.30 1.59
C ASP A 12 14.38 0.21 2.68
N PRO A 13 15.49 -0.49 2.94
CA PRO A 13 15.61 -1.40 4.08
C PRO A 13 15.16 -0.75 5.38
N ASN A 14 14.14 -1.33 6.01
CA ASN A 14 13.56 -0.83 7.25
C ASN A 14 12.88 -1.97 8.03
N PRO A 15 12.42 -1.76 9.28
CA PRO A 15 11.78 -2.83 10.05
C PRO A 15 10.53 -3.46 9.42
N ASN A 16 9.81 -2.77 8.54
CA ASN A 16 8.69 -3.33 7.77
C ASN A 16 9.16 -4.22 6.60
N CYS A 17 10.36 -3.95 6.06
CA CYS A 17 10.91 -4.64 4.89
C CYS A 17 12.45 -4.65 4.98
N PRO A 18 13.06 -5.65 5.65
CA PRO A 18 14.50 -5.63 5.96
C PRO A 18 15.41 -5.66 4.73
N GLU A 19 14.98 -6.29 3.63
CA GLU A 19 15.75 -6.33 2.38
C GLU A 19 15.48 -5.12 1.47
N GLY A 20 14.51 -4.27 1.83
CA GLY A 20 13.94 -3.29 0.92
C GLY A 20 13.09 -3.95 -0.18
N CYS A 21 12.49 -3.12 -1.03
CA CYS A 21 11.64 -3.56 -2.12
C CYS A 21 11.75 -2.62 -3.32
N SER A 22 11.93 -3.17 -4.52
CA SER A 22 11.93 -2.39 -5.77
C SER A 22 10.99 -3.06 -6.76
N GLN A 23 9.80 -2.48 -6.93
CA GLN A 23 8.74 -3.04 -7.78
C GLN A 23 8.27 -2.01 -8.81
N ARG A 24 7.77 -2.49 -9.95
CA ARG A 24 7.17 -1.64 -10.98
C ARG A 24 5.83 -2.20 -11.40
N PHE A 25 4.80 -1.38 -11.29
CA PHE A 25 3.43 -1.74 -11.66
C PHE A 25 2.95 -0.89 -12.83
N GLN A 26 2.20 -1.50 -13.75
CA GLN A 26 1.52 -0.78 -14.82
C GLN A 26 0.17 -0.29 -14.31
N ALA A 27 0.02 1.03 -14.14
CA ALA A 27 -1.21 1.64 -13.67
C ALA A 27 -2.25 1.75 -14.78
N THR A 28 -3.49 1.40 -14.45
CA THR A 28 -4.67 1.48 -15.33
C THR A 28 -5.66 2.57 -14.93
N SER A 29 -5.43 3.23 -13.78
CA SER A 29 -6.20 4.39 -13.31
C SER A 29 -5.30 5.54 -12.86
N GLU A 30 -5.91 6.67 -12.49
CA GLU A 30 -5.21 7.71 -11.73
C GLU A 30 -5.08 7.28 -10.26
N PRO A 31 -4.01 7.67 -9.55
CA PRO A 31 -3.91 7.47 -8.12
C PRO A 31 -4.94 8.31 -7.35
N ARG A 32 -5.51 7.74 -6.30
CA ARG A 32 -6.38 8.44 -5.33
C ARG A 32 -5.81 8.30 -3.93
N SER A 33 -5.98 9.32 -3.08
CA SER A 33 -5.66 9.21 -1.66
C SER A 33 -6.50 8.11 -1.04
N VAL A 34 -5.92 7.35 -0.10
CA VAL A 34 -6.63 6.36 0.71
C VAL A 34 -6.28 6.59 2.17
N ARG A 35 -7.27 6.42 3.05
CA ARG A 35 -7.14 6.60 4.50
C ARG A 35 -7.66 5.41 5.28
N ARG A 36 -8.53 4.60 4.67
CA ARG A 36 -9.10 3.43 5.34
C ARG A 36 -9.23 2.23 4.40
N ILE A 37 -8.82 1.08 4.91
CA ILE A 37 -8.93 -0.20 4.20
C ILE A 37 -9.46 -1.32 5.07
N ARG A 38 -9.92 -2.36 4.39
CA ARG A 38 -10.07 -3.70 4.92
C ARG A 38 -8.79 -4.50 4.62
N TYR A 39 -8.03 -4.85 5.64
CA TYR A 39 -6.82 -5.66 5.55
C TYR A 39 -7.11 -7.12 5.87
N SER A 40 -6.67 -8.02 5.00
CA SER A 40 -6.85 -9.47 5.15
C SER A 40 -5.51 -10.18 4.93
N PRO A 41 -4.82 -10.66 5.98
CA PRO A 41 -3.50 -11.26 5.86
C PRO A 41 -3.53 -12.71 5.32
N GLY A 42 -4.68 -13.22 4.89
CA GLY A 42 -4.84 -14.56 4.31
C GLY A 42 -5.06 -15.68 5.33
N ASP A 43 -5.09 -15.39 6.63
CA ASP A 43 -5.40 -16.33 7.71
C ASP A 43 -6.92 -16.47 7.99
N GLY A 44 -7.75 -15.88 7.13
CA GLY A 44 -9.20 -15.80 7.30
C GLY A 44 -9.67 -14.66 8.20
N THR A 45 -8.75 -13.91 8.83
CA THR A 45 -9.10 -12.69 9.57
C THR A 45 -9.23 -11.49 8.63
N THR A 46 -10.00 -10.51 9.08
CA THR A 46 -10.26 -9.28 8.35
C THR A 46 -10.29 -8.13 9.32
N LEU A 47 -9.46 -7.12 9.08
CA LEU A 47 -9.28 -5.96 9.94
C LEU A 47 -9.68 -4.71 9.20
N GLU A 48 -10.40 -3.81 9.88
CA GLU A 48 -10.50 -2.44 9.42
C GLU A 48 -9.30 -1.67 9.95
N CYS A 49 -8.52 -1.09 9.04
CA CYS A 49 -7.31 -0.34 9.36
C CYS A 49 -7.42 1.08 8.80
N GLU A 50 -7.00 2.06 9.60
CA GLU A 50 -6.55 3.32 9.06
C GLU A 50 -5.17 3.12 8.43
N VAL A 51 -4.93 3.76 7.28
CA VAL A 51 -3.70 3.60 6.53
C VAL A 51 -3.10 4.97 6.20
N VAL A 52 -1.79 5.09 6.42
CA VAL A 52 -0.97 6.22 5.99
C VAL A 52 0.30 5.70 5.33
N GLY A 53 0.91 6.52 4.50
CA GLY A 53 2.27 6.27 4.03
C GLY A 53 3.25 6.50 5.17
N TRP A 54 4.38 5.78 5.12
CA TRP A 54 5.46 5.92 6.08
C TRP A 54 6.75 6.27 5.36
N SER A 55 7.41 7.34 5.79
CA SER A 55 8.65 7.82 5.21
C SER A 55 9.81 7.78 6.19
N SER A 56 11.02 7.60 5.67
CA SER A 56 12.28 7.72 6.39
C SER A 56 12.57 9.13 6.92
N ALA A 57 11.86 10.14 6.41
CA ALA A 57 12.03 11.55 6.79
C ALA A 57 11.97 11.73 8.31
N GLY A 58 13.00 12.39 8.88
CA GLY A 58 13.08 12.62 10.33
C GLY A 58 13.21 11.36 11.18
N GLY A 59 13.57 10.21 10.59
CA GLY A 59 13.64 8.92 11.29
C GLY A 59 12.30 8.17 11.38
N GLY A 60 11.29 8.62 10.64
CA GLY A 60 9.96 8.00 10.62
C GLY A 60 8.85 9.05 10.69
N ALA A 61 8.26 9.39 9.55
CA ALA A 61 7.16 10.36 9.48
C ALA A 61 5.98 9.81 8.67
N SER A 62 4.78 10.19 9.09
CA SER A 62 3.55 9.92 8.33
C SER A 62 3.50 10.78 7.06
N CYS A 63 3.08 10.19 5.96
CA CYS A 63 2.76 10.87 4.71
C CYS A 63 1.46 10.32 4.11
N PRO A 64 0.89 10.95 3.06
CA PRO A 64 -0.29 10.39 2.41
C PRO A 64 -0.05 8.99 1.86
N ALA A 65 -1.07 8.12 1.97
CA ALA A 65 -1.13 6.85 1.25
C ALA A 65 -1.99 7.01 -0.01
N PHE A 66 -1.66 6.26 -1.05
CA PHE A 66 -2.36 6.28 -2.32
C PHE A 66 -2.81 4.87 -2.72
N SER A 67 -3.90 4.82 -3.47
CA SER A 67 -4.37 3.62 -4.15
C SER A 67 -4.44 3.87 -5.66
N VAL A 68 -4.08 2.88 -6.46
CA VAL A 68 -4.16 2.94 -7.92
C VAL A 68 -4.43 1.55 -8.47
N ARG A 69 -5.29 1.43 -9.49
CA ARG A 69 -5.50 0.14 -10.17
C ARG A 69 -4.28 -0.18 -11.03
N VAL A 70 -3.83 -1.43 -10.97
CA VAL A 70 -2.65 -1.94 -11.67
C VAL A 70 -2.96 -3.27 -12.35
N GLU A 71 -2.28 -3.54 -13.46
CA GLU A 71 -2.22 -4.90 -14.01
C GLU A 71 -1.24 -5.73 -13.17
N ASP A 72 -1.70 -6.88 -12.68
CA ASP A 72 -0.87 -7.89 -12.05
C ASP A 72 -0.73 -9.11 -12.97
N SER A 73 0.51 -9.55 -13.14
CA SER A 73 0.98 -10.44 -14.23
C SER A 73 0.42 -11.86 -14.26
N GLY A 74 -0.57 -12.17 -13.42
CA GLY A 74 -1.29 -13.46 -13.41
C GLY A 74 -2.71 -13.42 -12.86
N ALA A 75 -3.08 -12.39 -12.08
CA ALA A 75 -4.39 -12.29 -11.41
C ALA A 75 -5.38 -11.33 -12.09
N GLY A 76 -4.93 -10.53 -13.07
CA GLY A 76 -5.77 -9.53 -13.73
C GLY A 76 -5.52 -8.11 -13.21
N VAL A 77 -6.58 -7.41 -12.80
CA VAL A 77 -6.50 -6.04 -12.27
C VAL A 77 -6.59 -6.08 -10.75
N ALA A 78 -5.57 -5.53 -10.07
CA ALA A 78 -5.55 -5.35 -8.62
C ALA A 78 -5.49 -3.86 -8.26
N THR A 79 -5.73 -3.53 -7.00
CA THR A 79 -5.51 -2.18 -6.45
C THR A 79 -4.22 -2.18 -5.64
N LEU A 80 -3.23 -1.44 -6.12
CA LEU A 80 -1.98 -1.20 -5.40
C LEU A 80 -2.18 -0.09 -4.37
N LEU A 81 -1.85 -0.36 -3.11
CA LEU A 81 -1.62 0.67 -2.11
C LEU A 81 -0.14 0.88 -1.89
N TYR A 82 0.24 2.15 -1.84
CA TYR A 82 1.62 2.57 -1.63
C TYR A 82 1.68 3.90 -0.88
N GLY A 83 2.84 4.17 -0.29
CA GLY A 83 3.07 5.33 0.58
C GLY A 83 4.45 5.93 0.36
N GLY A 84 5.16 6.15 1.46
CA GLY A 84 6.52 6.70 1.45
C GLY A 84 7.59 5.64 1.17
N ASP A 85 8.84 6.05 1.28
CA ASP A 85 10.04 5.23 1.08
C ASP A 85 10.25 4.15 2.16
N TRP A 86 9.47 4.16 3.24
CA TRP A 86 9.38 3.07 4.23
C TRP A 86 8.04 2.30 4.18
N GLY A 87 7.25 2.53 3.13
CA GLY A 87 6.02 1.79 2.83
C GLY A 87 4.77 2.40 3.46
N LEU A 88 3.96 1.55 4.07
CA LEU A 88 2.68 1.86 4.70
C LEU A 88 2.74 1.62 6.21
N ARG A 89 1.95 2.39 6.95
CA ARG A 89 1.65 2.14 8.36
C ARG A 89 0.15 1.91 8.48
N LEU A 90 -0.23 0.75 9.01
CA LEU A 90 -1.60 0.34 9.28
C LEU A 90 -1.88 0.47 10.77
N VAL A 91 -3.00 1.12 11.11
CA VAL A 91 -3.50 1.26 12.47
C VAL A 91 -4.85 0.54 12.55
N PRO A 92 -4.89 -0.68 13.10
CA PRO A 92 -6.14 -1.43 13.19
C PRO A 92 -7.10 -0.79 14.20
N ARG A 93 -8.38 -0.78 13.87
CA ARG A 93 -9.42 -0.15 14.71
C ARG A 93 -9.88 -1.00 15.89
N ASP A 94 -9.43 -2.25 15.96
CA ASP A 94 -9.73 -3.17 17.06
C ASP A 94 -8.76 -3.03 18.25
N GLY A 95 -7.83 -2.08 18.19
CA GLY A 95 -6.95 -1.71 19.30
C GLY A 95 -5.63 -2.46 19.36
N ARG A 96 -5.33 -3.35 18.41
CA ARG A 96 -3.99 -3.98 18.33
C ARG A 96 -2.91 -2.94 17.90
N PRO A 97 -1.63 -3.20 18.17
CA PRO A 97 -0.55 -2.29 17.80
C PRO A 97 -0.50 -2.02 16.29
N PRO A 98 -0.12 -0.80 15.88
CA PRO A 98 0.15 -0.50 14.47
C PRO A 98 1.27 -1.38 13.91
N PHE A 99 1.14 -1.76 12.65
CA PHE A 99 2.15 -2.54 11.91
C PHE A 99 2.39 -1.92 10.55
N GLY A 100 3.40 -2.38 9.82
CA GLY A 100 3.76 -1.82 8.53
C GLY A 100 3.92 -2.87 7.45
N GLU A 101 3.70 -2.42 6.23
CA GLU A 101 3.77 -3.22 5.01
C GLU A 101 4.53 -2.42 3.96
N PRO A 102 5.38 -3.02 3.12
CA PRO A 102 6.09 -2.28 2.07
C PRO A 102 5.10 -1.67 1.06
N TYR A 103 4.10 -2.45 0.68
CA TYR A 103 2.96 -2.08 -0.16
C TYR A 103 1.88 -3.16 -0.01
N LEU A 104 0.68 -2.93 -0.53
CA LEU A 104 -0.37 -3.95 -0.57
C LEU A 104 -0.96 -4.05 -1.97
N LEU A 105 -1.30 -5.27 -2.37
CA LEU A 105 -2.19 -5.54 -3.50
C LEU A 105 -3.49 -6.08 -2.91
N VAL A 106 -4.58 -5.39 -3.19
CA VAL A 106 -5.91 -5.73 -2.66
C VAL A 106 -6.96 -5.60 -3.75
N ASP A 107 -8.12 -6.19 -3.51
CA ASP A 107 -9.32 -5.94 -4.31
C ASP A 107 -9.84 -4.51 -4.07
N ASP A 108 -10.52 -3.91 -5.04
CA ASP A 108 -11.01 -2.52 -4.91
C ASP A 108 -12.03 -2.36 -3.77
N GLU A 109 -12.77 -3.43 -3.46
CA GLU A 109 -13.72 -3.53 -2.35
C GLU A 109 -13.04 -3.45 -0.96
N ALA A 110 -11.72 -3.63 -0.90
CA ALA A 110 -10.95 -3.44 0.30
C ALA A 110 -10.70 -1.95 0.61
N ILE A 111 -10.89 -1.05 -0.35
CA ILE A 111 -10.75 0.40 -0.13
C ILE A 111 -12.06 0.95 0.43
N LEU A 112 -12.01 1.51 1.64
CA LEU A 112 -13.20 2.00 2.34
C LEU A 112 -13.33 3.53 2.29
N GLU A 113 -12.20 4.25 2.28
CA GLU A 113 -12.12 5.72 2.22
C GLU A 113 -10.79 6.18 1.61
#